data_AF-A0A7S4RML2-F1
#
_entry.id   AF-A0A7S4RML2-F1
#
_cell.length_a   1.000
_cell.length_b   1.000
_cell.length_c   1.000
_cell.angle_alpha   90.00
_cell.angle_beta   90.00
_cell.angle_gamma   90.00
#
_symmetry.space_group_name_H-M   'P 1'
#
loop_
_entity.id
_entity.type
_entity.pdbx_description
1 polymer ?
#
loop_
_entity_poly.entity_id
_entity_poly.type
_entity_poly.pdbx_seq_one_letter_code
_entity_poly.pdbx_strand_id
1 'polypeptide(L)'
;RLLEKNLMSPELFQGLQLQGVNFSENFDELPKTEKLLRLYRVFRSHNDMVPWDPDPEFELTTDNCQKLLAMHLRFRCKIPVAMFGETGIGKTALLSYYSKLLIGRPDSSAINLKIIHVDGGVTAKDITNHIE
;
A
#
# COMPACT_ATOMS: atom_id res chain seq x y z
N ARG A 1 -7.19 -5.91 22.98
CA ARG A 1 -8.43 -5.09 22.87
C ARG A 1 -9.41 -5.85 21.99
N LEU A 2 -10.64 -6.05 22.43
CA LEU A 2 -11.68 -6.62 21.59
C LEU A 2 -12.19 -5.55 20.63
N LEU A 3 -12.18 -5.83 19.31
CA LEU A 3 -12.68 -4.91 18.28
C LEU A 3 -14.16 -5.19 17.97
N GLU A 4 -14.51 -6.45 17.76
CA GLU A 4 -15.88 -6.88 17.44
C GLU A 4 -16.17 -8.24 18.07
N LYS A 5 -17.36 -8.40 18.65
CA LYS A 5 -17.83 -9.66 19.24
C LYS A 5 -18.46 -10.52 18.16
N ASN A 6 -18.24 -11.84 18.24
CA ASN A 6 -18.89 -12.83 17.38
C ASN A 6 -18.65 -12.58 15.87
N LEU A 7 -17.46 -12.09 15.50
CA LEU A 7 -17.08 -11.83 14.10
C LEU A 7 -17.18 -13.08 13.22
N MET A 8 -16.91 -14.26 13.78
CA MET A 8 -16.98 -15.54 13.08
C MET A 8 -17.32 -16.69 14.03
N SER A 9 -17.91 -17.77 13.49
CA SER A 9 -18.19 -18.98 14.27
C SER A 9 -16.91 -19.80 14.52
N PRO A 10 -16.87 -20.64 15.57
CA PRO A 10 -15.75 -21.54 15.81
C PRO A 10 -15.45 -22.48 14.64
N GLU A 11 -16.49 -22.97 13.95
CA GLU A 11 -16.37 -23.88 12.82
C GLU A 11 -15.70 -23.19 11.62
N LEU A 12 -16.07 -21.94 11.33
CA LEU A 12 -15.43 -21.16 10.27
C LEU A 12 -13.97 -20.85 10.62
N PHE A 13 -13.69 -20.50 11.87
CA PHE A 13 -12.33 -20.25 12.34
C PHE A 13 -11.45 -21.49 12.15
N GLN A 14 -11.91 -22.65 12.61
CA GLN A 14 -11.18 -23.91 12.46
C GLN A 14 -10.99 -24.29 10.99
N GLY A 15 -12.02 -24.10 10.15
CA GLY A 15 -11.94 -24.35 8.71
C GLY A 15 -10.86 -23.51 8.03
N LEU A 16 -10.77 -22.22 8.35
CA LEU A 16 -9.75 -21.32 7.79
C LEU A 16 -8.34 -21.66 8.29
N GLN A 17 -8.20 -22.07 9.55
CA GLN A 17 -6.92 -22.56 10.07
C GLN A 17 -6.44 -23.82 9.33
N LEU A 18 -7.34 -24.77 9.05
CA LEU A 18 -7.03 -25.97 8.27
C LEU A 18 -6.64 -25.65 6.82
N GLN A 19 -7.11 -24.53 6.28
CA GLN A 19 -6.70 -23.99 4.98
C GLN A 19 -5.38 -23.20 5.02
N GLY A 20 -4.72 -23.12 6.17
CA GLY A 20 -3.44 -22.44 6.35
C GLY A 20 -3.55 -20.92 6.54
N VAL A 21 -4.74 -20.40 6.85
CA VAL A 21 -4.90 -18.97 7.19
C VAL A 21 -4.32 -18.73 8.59
N ASN A 22 -3.31 -17.86 8.67
CA ASN A 22 -2.71 -17.46 9.93
C ASN A 22 -3.32 -16.16 10.44
N PHE A 23 -4.12 -16.25 11.52
CA PHE A 23 -4.73 -15.09 12.17
C PHE A 23 -3.87 -14.41 13.24
N SER A 24 -2.76 -15.04 13.65
CA SER A 24 -1.93 -14.60 14.78
C SER A 24 -0.51 -14.24 14.37
N GLU A 25 -0.28 -13.97 13.09
CA GLU A 25 1.03 -13.57 12.58
C GLU A 25 1.45 -12.20 13.13
N ASN A 26 2.65 -12.12 13.71
CA ASN A 26 3.24 -10.84 14.04
C ASN A 26 3.92 -10.25 12.80
N PHE A 27 3.25 -9.32 12.14
CA PHE A 27 3.74 -8.72 10.90
C PHE A 27 5.04 -7.92 11.11
N ASP A 28 5.23 -7.26 12.25
CA ASP A 28 6.41 -6.42 12.49
C ASP A 28 7.71 -7.24 12.55
N GLU A 29 7.64 -8.47 13.03
CA GLU A 29 8.77 -9.42 13.13
C GLU A 29 9.14 -10.06 11.79
N LEU A 30 8.31 -9.92 10.76
CA LEU A 30 8.60 -10.48 9.45
C LEU A 30 9.78 -9.76 8.77
N PRO A 31 10.66 -10.49 8.06
CA PRO A 31 11.62 -9.90 7.16
C PRO A 31 10.94 -8.99 6.12
N LYS A 32 11.61 -7.92 5.70
CA LYS A 32 11.07 -6.98 4.70
C LYS A 32 10.63 -7.68 3.41
N THR A 33 11.37 -8.68 2.95
CA THR A 33 11.04 -9.50 1.77
C THR A 33 9.70 -10.23 1.92
N GLU A 34 9.40 -10.76 3.10
CA GLU A 34 8.15 -11.44 3.42
C GLU A 34 6.98 -10.46 3.50
N LYS A 35 7.22 -9.27 4.06
CA LYS A 35 6.24 -8.16 4.06
C LYS A 35 5.92 -7.72 2.63
N LEU A 36 6.95 -7.56 1.79
CA LEU A 36 6.81 -7.24 0.37
C LEU A 36 6.01 -8.31 -0.37
N LEU A 37 6.32 -9.58 -0.17
CA LEU A 37 5.58 -10.68 -0.81
C LEU A 37 4.08 -10.62 -0.49
N ARG A 38 3.71 -10.33 0.76
CA ARG A 38 2.31 -10.15 1.19
C ARG A 38 1.65 -8.95 0.49
N LEU A 39 2.34 -7.81 0.40
CA LEU A 39 1.84 -6.64 -0.33
C LEU A 39 1.64 -6.94 -1.83
N TYR A 40 2.61 -7.62 -2.46
CA TYR A 40 2.55 -8.00 -3.87
C TYR A 40 1.36 -8.90 -4.18
N ARG A 41 1.04 -9.87 -3.31
CA ARG A 41 -0.14 -10.74 -3.44
C ARG A 41 -1.47 -9.97 -3.48
N VAL A 42 -1.53 -8.79 -2.84
CA VAL A 42 -2.72 -7.93 -2.85
C VAL A 42 -2.69 -6.97 -4.04
N PHE A 43 -1.54 -6.34 -4.27
CA PHE A 43 -1.40 -5.28 -5.27
C PHE A 43 -1.37 -5.81 -6.71
N ARG A 44 -0.84 -7.03 -6.89
CA ARG A 44 -0.66 -7.66 -8.20
C ARG A 44 -1.43 -8.97 -8.24
N SER A 45 -2.09 -9.21 -9.36
CA SER A 45 -2.89 -10.43 -9.58
C SER A 45 -2.05 -11.64 -10.03
N HIS A 46 -0.71 -11.54 -10.05
CA HIS A 46 0.17 -12.58 -10.58
C HIS A 46 1.16 -13.05 -9.50
N ASN A 47 1.13 -14.37 -9.25
CA ASN A 47 1.88 -15.04 -8.18
C ASN A 47 3.34 -15.38 -8.54
N ASP A 48 3.76 -15.16 -9.79
CA ASP A 48 5.04 -15.67 -10.31
C ASP A 48 6.18 -14.65 -10.31
N MET A 49 6.02 -13.51 -9.64
CA MET A 49 7.05 -12.47 -9.59
C MET A 49 7.80 -12.48 -8.26
N VAL A 50 9.13 -12.51 -8.34
CA VAL A 50 10.02 -12.19 -7.21
C VAL A 50 9.72 -10.74 -6.80
N PRO A 51 9.34 -10.46 -5.53
CA PRO A 51 9.08 -9.11 -5.09
C PRO A 51 10.36 -8.27 -5.20
N TRP A 52 10.24 -7.10 -5.81
CA TRP A 52 11.33 -6.13 -5.92
C TRP A 52 11.13 -5.05 -4.86
N ASP A 53 12.20 -4.75 -4.12
CA ASP A 53 12.18 -3.64 -3.16
C ASP A 53 12.59 -2.34 -3.86
N PRO A 54 11.67 -1.37 -4.03
CA PRO A 54 11.96 -0.13 -4.74
C PRO A 54 12.82 0.86 -3.96
N ASP A 55 12.96 0.65 -2.64
CA ASP A 55 13.73 1.51 -1.74
C ASP A 55 14.16 0.72 -0.49
N PRO A 56 15.41 0.21 -0.46
CA PRO A 56 15.93 -0.55 0.68
C PRO A 56 15.84 0.17 2.02
N GLU A 57 15.99 1.49 2.03
CA GLU A 57 15.99 2.31 3.26
C GLU A 57 14.58 2.60 3.78
N PHE A 58 13.54 2.43 2.95
CA PHE A 58 12.17 2.63 3.38
C PHE A 58 11.68 1.48 4.28
N GLU A 59 11.28 1.79 5.50
CA GLU A 59 10.83 0.77 6.45
C GLU A 59 9.36 0.38 6.26
N LEU A 60 9.12 -0.92 6.06
CA LEU A 60 7.79 -1.52 6.03
C LEU A 60 7.32 -1.89 7.44
N THR A 61 6.97 -0.87 8.22
CA THR A 61 6.26 -1.05 9.49
C THR A 61 4.83 -1.51 9.22
N THR A 62 4.19 -2.17 10.20
CA THR A 62 2.76 -2.55 10.09
C THR A 62 1.88 -1.36 9.72
N ASP A 63 2.13 -0.20 10.30
CA ASP A 63 1.40 1.04 10.02
C ASP A 63 1.60 1.54 8.57
N ASN A 64 2.83 1.56 8.06
CA ASN A 64 3.09 1.92 6.67
C ASN A 64 2.43 0.92 5.70
N CYS A 65 2.51 -0.38 5.98
CA CYS A 65 1.85 -1.41 5.18
C CYS A 65 0.32 -1.26 5.19
N GLN A 66 -0.29 -1.00 6.34
CA GLN A 66 -1.72 -0.73 6.45
C GLN A 66 -2.13 0.51 5.63
N LYS A 67 -1.33 1.58 5.64
CA LYS A 67 -1.58 2.78 4.81
C LYS A 67 -1.49 2.46 3.32
N LEU A 68 -0.49 1.70 2.89
CA LEU A 68 -0.36 1.25 1.50
C LEU A 68 -1.58 0.43 1.06
N LEU A 69 -1.98 -0.55 1.89
CA LEU A 69 -3.16 -1.38 1.64
C LEU A 69 -4.45 -0.54 1.57
N ALA A 70 -4.64 0.39 2.51
CA ALA A 70 -5.79 1.29 2.54
C ALA A 70 -5.87 2.17 1.29
N MET A 71 -4.75 2.75 0.85
CA MET A 71 -4.70 3.49 -0.41
C MET A 71 -5.07 2.61 -1.60
N HIS A 72 -4.47 1.43 -1.71
CA HIS A 72 -4.73 0.50 -2.81
C HIS A 72 -6.21 0.11 -2.89
N LEU A 73 -6.81 -0.29 -1.76
CA LEU A 73 -8.22 -0.66 -1.68
C LEU A 73 -9.14 0.50 -2.03
N ARG A 74 -8.84 1.73 -1.58
CA ARG A 74 -9.62 2.92 -1.94
C ARG A 74 -9.54 3.21 -3.44
N PHE A 75 -8.37 3.08 -4.05
CA PHE A 75 -8.24 3.19 -5.51
C PHE A 75 -9.05 2.11 -6.24
N ARG A 76 -8.98 0.84 -5.80
CA ARG A 76 -9.77 -0.25 -6.41
C ARG A 76 -11.28 0.00 -6.31
N CYS A 77 -11.74 0.58 -5.21
CA CYS A 77 -13.14 0.94 -4.99
C CYS A 77 -13.53 2.30 -5.60
N LYS A 78 -12.63 2.96 -6.35
CA LYS A 78 -12.85 4.30 -6.94
C LYS A 78 -13.21 5.37 -5.90
N ILE A 79 -12.66 5.26 -4.70
CA ILE A 79 -12.83 6.22 -3.61
C ILE A 79 -11.63 7.20 -3.62
N PRO A 80 -11.86 8.53 -3.70
CA PRO A 80 -10.78 9.52 -3.73
C PRO A 80 -9.89 9.43 -2.49
N VAL A 81 -8.57 9.38 -2.68
CA VAL A 81 -7.57 9.30 -1.60
C VAL A 81 -7.06 10.69 -1.26
N ALA A 82 -7.17 11.07 0.02
CA ALA A 82 -6.55 12.26 0.58
C ALA A 82 -5.72 11.87 1.79
N MET A 83 -4.47 12.33 1.87
CA MET A 83 -3.58 12.11 3.00
C MET A 83 -3.24 13.43 3.66
N PHE A 84 -3.62 13.55 4.94
CA PHE A 84 -3.40 14.74 5.75
C PHE A 84 -2.27 14.54 6.75
N GLY A 85 -1.68 15.65 7.19
CA GLY A 85 -0.71 15.70 8.29
C GLY A 85 0.38 16.74 8.05
N GLU A 86 1.25 16.92 9.02
CA GLU A 86 2.34 17.90 8.98
C GLU A 86 3.42 17.57 7.94
N THR A 87 4.21 18.56 7.54
CA THR A 87 5.39 18.34 6.69
C THR A 87 6.40 17.43 7.38
N GLY A 88 7.13 16.62 6.63
CA GLY A 88 8.19 15.75 7.18
C GLY A 88 7.73 14.38 7.70
N ILE A 89 6.42 14.12 7.85
CA ILE A 89 5.93 12.81 8.32
C ILE A 89 5.97 11.67 7.28
N GLY A 90 6.56 11.91 6.10
CA GLY A 90 6.74 10.87 5.07
C GLY A 90 5.57 10.61 4.12
N LYS A 91 4.54 11.47 4.05
CA LYS A 91 3.39 11.30 3.11
C LYS A 91 3.83 11.10 1.65
N THR A 92 4.69 11.99 1.15
CA THR A 92 5.18 11.93 -0.23
C THR A 92 6.10 10.73 -0.45
N ALA A 93 6.91 10.36 0.57
CA ALA A 93 7.77 9.18 0.52
C ALA A 93 6.93 7.90 0.41
N LEU A 94 5.85 7.78 1.19
CA LEU A 94 4.92 6.65 1.13
C LEU A 94 4.24 6.52 -0.24
N LEU A 95 3.79 7.64 -0.83
CA LEU A 95 3.23 7.65 -2.20
C LEU A 95 4.25 7.24 -3.25
N SER A 96 5.47 7.78 -3.16
CA SER A 96 6.57 7.42 -4.07
C SER A 96 6.90 5.94 -3.98
N TYR A 97 6.98 5.40 -2.75
CA TYR A 97 7.19 3.98 -2.50
C TYR A 97 6.07 3.13 -3.11
N TYR A 98 4.80 3.47 -2.82
CA TYR A 98 3.63 2.79 -3.40
C TYR A 98 3.66 2.77 -4.93
N SER A 99 3.98 3.91 -5.54
CA SER A 99 4.07 4.06 -6.99
C SER A 99 5.10 3.11 -7.60
N LYS A 100 6.32 3.11 -7.07
CA LYS A 100 7.39 2.22 -7.54
C LYS A 100 7.05 0.75 -7.30
N LEU A 101 6.41 0.44 -6.17
CA LEU A 101 5.96 -0.91 -5.84
C LEU A 101 4.94 -1.45 -6.87
N LEU A 102 4.01 -0.60 -7.33
CA LEU A 102 3.04 -0.97 -8.38
C LEU A 102 3.71 -1.24 -9.73
N ILE A 103 4.75 -0.49 -10.09
CA ILE A 103 5.56 -0.79 -11.30
C ILE A 103 6.20 -2.18 -11.13
N GLY A 104 6.81 -2.40 -9.96
CA GLY A 104 7.32 -3.67 -9.46
C GLY A 104 8.34 -4.37 -10.36
N ARG A 105 9.11 -3.58 -11.12
CA ARG A 105 10.33 -4.01 -11.80
C ARG A 105 11.23 -2.79 -12.03
N PRO A 106 12.56 -2.93 -11.86
CA PRO A 106 13.51 -1.81 -11.89
C PRO A 106 13.74 -1.23 -13.29
N ASP A 107 13.47 -2.02 -14.34
CA ASP A 107 13.75 -1.71 -15.75
C ASP A 107 12.59 -1.00 -16.47
N SER A 108 11.47 -0.76 -15.78
CA SER A 108 10.33 -0.11 -16.40
C SER A 108 10.49 1.40 -16.45
N SER A 109 10.36 1.97 -17.64
CA SER A 109 10.24 3.42 -17.86
C SER A 109 8.83 3.96 -17.59
N ALA A 110 7.92 3.15 -17.05
CA ALA A 110 6.55 3.57 -16.79
C ALA A 110 6.50 4.61 -15.67
N ILE A 111 5.82 5.72 -15.91
CA ILE A 111 5.58 6.77 -14.92
C ILE A 111 4.13 6.62 -14.46
N ASN A 112 3.93 6.26 -13.19
CA ASN A 112 2.60 6.13 -12.57
C ASN A 112 2.38 7.11 -11.40
N LEU A 113 3.30 8.05 -11.19
CA LEU A 113 3.15 9.17 -10.26
C LEU A 113 3.66 10.44 -10.92
N LYS A 114 2.78 11.44 -11.01
CA LYS A 114 3.08 12.82 -11.36
C LYS A 114 2.82 13.67 -10.14
N ILE A 115 3.85 14.40 -9.68
CA ILE A 115 3.75 15.27 -8.51
C ILE A 115 3.52 16.70 -9.01
N ILE A 116 2.50 17.34 -8.48
CA ILE A 116 2.20 18.75 -8.74
C ILE A 116 2.36 19.48 -7.41
N HIS A 117 3.24 20.48 -7.37
CA HIS A 117 3.36 21.38 -6.23
C HIS A 117 2.32 22.49 -6.38
N VAL A 118 1.39 22.55 -5.43
CA VAL A 118 0.30 23.53 -5.43
C VAL A 118 0.59 24.57 -4.34
N ASP A 119 0.58 25.84 -4.72
CA ASP A 119 0.70 27.00 -3.83
C ASP A 119 -0.39 28.05 -4.17
N GLY A 120 -0.35 29.21 -3.50
CA GLY A 120 -1.36 30.26 -3.68
C GLY A 120 -1.41 30.91 -5.07
N GLY A 121 -0.40 30.67 -5.92
CA GLY A 121 -0.34 31.16 -7.29
C GLY A 121 -0.88 30.18 -8.33
N VAL A 122 -1.15 28.92 -7.96
CA VAL A 122 -1.59 27.88 -8.90
C VAL A 122 -3.07 28.02 -9.20
N THR A 123 -3.41 28.16 -10.48
CA THR A 123 -4.80 28.28 -10.93
C THR A 123 -5.41 26.91 -11.26
N ALA A 124 -6.74 26.84 -11.30
CA ALA A 124 -7.45 25.64 -11.76
C ALA A 124 -7.02 25.21 -13.17
N LYS A 125 -6.72 26.18 -14.04
CA LYS A 125 -6.23 25.91 -15.41
C LYS A 125 -4.86 25.24 -15.40
N ASP A 126 -3.96 25.67 -14.50
CA ASP A 126 -2.64 25.05 -14.37
C ASP A 126 -2.75 23.59 -13.93
N ILE A 127 -3.70 23.28 -13.04
CA ILE A 127 -3.99 21.91 -12.60
C ILE A 127 -4.55 21.08 -13.75
N THR A 128 -5.54 21.58 -14.49
CA THR A 128 -6.13 20.87 -15.64
C THR A 128 -5.07 20.55 -16.71
N ASN A 129 -4.23 21.53 -17.07
CA ASN A 129 -3.13 21.34 -18.02
C ASN A 129 -2.09 20.31 -17.57
N HIS A 130 -1.99 20.02 -16.27
CA HIS A 130 -1.10 18.98 -15.75
C HIS A 130 -1.74 17.59 -15.72
N ILE A 131 -3.07 17.49 -15.73
CA ILE A 131 -3.79 16.21 -15.67
C ILE A 131 -4.01 15.65 -17.08
N GLU A 132 -4.28 16.52 -18.05
CA GLU A 132 -4.37 16.21 -19.49
C GLU A 132 -2.99 15.93 -20.12
#